data_AF-A0A3R6UGL6-F1
#
_entry.id   AF-A0A3R6UGL6-F1
#
_cell.length_a   1.000
_cell.length_b   1.000
_cell.length_c   1.000
_cell.angle_alpha   90.00
_cell.angle_beta   90.00
_cell.angle_gamma   90.00
#
_symmetry.space_group_name_H-M   'P 1'
#
loop_
_entity.id
_entity.type
_entity.pdbx_description
1 polymer ?
#
loop_
_entity_poly.entity_id
_entity_poly.type
_entity_poly.pdbx_seq_one_letter_code
_entity_poly.pdbx_strand_id
1 'polypeptide(L)'
;MKMDYKIYLTVRVYVDEHMDIEVLKPHNSQYGINGKEIIEPLRKVNGMEYCIRDVSEEFTVEDLWHWIDHKVYGDSMVFSLGKYLVFDNVRYIVEDIKLPLKYYLDRMSFNPENVVDVQILLSENAGDVFRDDGIRYYMHSRERGKHNEPHVHVDVRHEYFGSFSILDGRKLTDDYIKAKDIKKIQKKIADNRGPLIEFWNLHTDGLTVDLNQKWELIHY
;
A
#
# COMPACT_ATOMS: atom_id res chain seq x y z
N MET A 1 21.94 -13.43 28.74
CA MET A 1 20.71 -13.94 29.40
C MET A 1 19.70 -14.34 28.31
N LYS A 2 18.71 -15.20 28.57
CA LYS A 2 17.63 -15.46 27.60
C LYS A 2 16.36 -14.74 28.05
N MET A 3 15.58 -14.26 27.09
CA MET A 3 14.33 -13.53 27.34
C MET A 3 13.24 -13.97 26.38
N ASP A 4 12.00 -13.78 26.81
CA ASP A 4 10.83 -14.01 25.97
C ASP A 4 10.24 -12.67 25.55
N TYR A 5 9.85 -12.54 24.29
CA TYR A 5 9.14 -11.37 23.78
C TYR A 5 7.70 -11.73 23.43
N LYS A 6 6.74 -10.98 23.97
CA LYS A 6 5.35 -10.98 23.50
C LYS A 6 5.20 -9.91 22.43
N ILE A 7 4.73 -10.29 21.25
CA ILE A 7 4.56 -9.42 20.08
C ILE A 7 3.09 -9.37 19.71
N TYR A 8 2.51 -8.18 19.61
CA TYR A 8 1.18 -7.98 19.05
C TYR A 8 1.31 -7.40 17.64
N LEU A 9 0.69 -8.04 16.65
CA LEU A 9 0.74 -7.58 15.26
C LEU A 9 -0.55 -6.88 14.87
N THR A 10 -0.44 -5.62 14.49
CA THR A 10 -1.53 -4.87 13.86
C THR A 10 -1.22 -4.62 12.39
N VAL A 11 -2.11 -4.99 11.49
CA VAL A 11 -2.00 -4.62 10.08
C VAL A 11 -2.90 -3.43 9.80
N ARG A 12 -2.37 -2.42 9.11
CA ARG A 12 -3.11 -1.28 8.59
C ARG A 12 -2.92 -1.22 7.09
N VAL A 13 -4.03 -1.25 6.37
CA VAL A 13 -4.03 -0.96 4.94
C VAL A 13 -4.57 0.44 4.74
N TYR A 14 -4.00 1.20 3.82
CA TYR A 14 -4.41 2.57 3.56
C TYR A 14 -4.49 2.87 2.07
N VAL A 15 -5.45 3.72 1.70
CA VAL A 15 -5.58 4.36 0.40
C VAL A 15 -5.61 5.86 0.68
N ASP A 16 -4.69 6.61 0.08
CA ASP A 16 -4.42 8.01 0.40
C ASP A 16 -4.16 8.27 1.90
N GLU A 17 -4.96 9.13 2.52
CA GLU A 17 -4.92 9.45 3.94
C GLU A 17 -5.95 8.64 4.75
N HIS A 18 -6.65 7.69 4.12
CA HIS A 18 -7.72 6.90 4.72
C HIS A 18 -7.30 5.45 4.96
N MET A 19 -7.70 4.89 6.10
CA MET A 19 -7.49 3.47 6.39
C MET A 19 -8.55 2.61 5.69
N ASP A 20 -8.11 1.62 4.92
CA ASP A 20 -8.97 0.59 4.35
C ASP A 20 -9.03 -0.62 5.28
N ILE A 21 -10.07 -0.67 6.09
CA ILE A 21 -10.28 -1.80 7.02
C ILE A 21 -11.00 -2.98 6.36
N GLU A 22 -11.64 -2.78 5.20
CA GLU A 22 -12.48 -3.81 4.59
C GLU A 22 -11.63 -4.95 4.03
N VAL A 23 -10.48 -4.63 3.42
CA VAL A 23 -9.55 -5.66 2.91
C VAL A 23 -8.95 -6.53 3.99
N LEU A 24 -9.00 -6.14 5.26
CA LEU A 24 -8.51 -6.98 6.36
C LEU A 24 -9.60 -7.81 7.03
N LYS A 25 -10.87 -7.67 6.62
CA LYS A 25 -11.95 -8.46 7.19
C LYS A 25 -11.82 -9.95 6.84
N PRO A 26 -12.00 -10.86 7.82
CA PRO A 26 -12.05 -12.29 7.54
C PRO A 26 -13.10 -12.63 6.48
N HIS A 27 -12.77 -13.60 5.61
CA HIS A 27 -13.66 -14.08 4.54
C HIS A 27 -14.09 -13.05 3.49
N ASN A 28 -13.50 -11.84 3.46
CA ASN A 28 -13.75 -10.89 2.38
C ASN A 28 -13.18 -11.44 1.05
N SER A 29 -13.99 -11.48 0.00
CA SER A 29 -13.55 -11.92 -1.34
C SER A 29 -12.71 -10.88 -2.08
N GLN A 30 -12.69 -9.62 -1.61
CA GLN A 30 -11.91 -8.53 -2.17
C GLN A 30 -10.56 -8.42 -1.48
N TYR A 31 -9.47 -8.42 -2.26
CA TYR A 31 -8.08 -8.37 -1.76
C TYR A 31 -7.35 -7.07 -2.15
N GLY A 32 -8.09 -6.08 -2.62
CA GLY A 32 -7.53 -4.81 -3.11
C GLY A 32 -6.49 -5.03 -4.22
N ILE A 33 -5.66 -4.01 -4.45
CA ILE A 33 -4.60 -4.06 -5.47
C ILE A 33 -3.48 -5.04 -5.12
N ASN A 34 -3.21 -5.24 -3.83
CA ASN A 34 -2.10 -6.07 -3.41
C ASN A 34 -2.35 -7.57 -3.70
N GLY A 35 -3.57 -7.96 -4.04
CA GLY A 35 -3.86 -9.34 -4.42
C GLY A 35 -3.98 -10.27 -3.22
N LYS A 36 -4.46 -11.48 -3.51
CA LYS A 36 -4.83 -12.48 -2.49
C LYS A 36 -3.62 -12.99 -1.75
N GLU A 37 -2.55 -13.25 -2.47
CA GLU A 37 -1.27 -13.74 -1.99
C GLU A 37 -0.61 -12.82 -0.95
N ILE A 38 -0.87 -11.51 -1.03
CA ILE A 38 -0.38 -10.52 -0.06
C ILE A 38 -1.34 -10.38 1.12
N ILE A 39 -2.63 -10.16 0.84
CA ILE A 39 -3.61 -9.77 1.86
C ILE A 39 -4.06 -10.96 2.71
N GLU A 40 -4.25 -12.15 2.14
CA GLU A 40 -4.75 -13.31 2.88
C GLU A 40 -3.85 -13.72 4.05
N PRO A 41 -2.50 -13.75 3.90
CA PRO A 41 -1.62 -14.00 5.04
C PRO A 41 -1.65 -12.87 6.09
N LEU A 42 -1.72 -11.61 5.66
CA LEU A 42 -1.82 -10.46 6.57
C LEU A 42 -3.09 -10.48 7.43
N ARG A 43 -4.23 -10.90 6.86
CA ARG A 43 -5.47 -11.11 7.62
C ARG A 43 -5.31 -12.09 8.77
N LYS A 44 -4.53 -13.15 8.57
CA LYS A 44 -4.36 -14.23 9.55
C LYS A 44 -3.55 -13.79 10.77
N VAL A 45 -2.70 -12.77 10.60
CA VAL A 45 -1.84 -12.26 11.68
C VAL A 45 -2.37 -10.97 12.31
N ASN A 46 -3.29 -10.27 11.64
CA ASN A 46 -3.82 -9.01 12.12
C ASN A 46 -4.60 -9.17 13.43
N GLY A 47 -4.21 -8.43 14.46
CA GLY A 47 -4.81 -8.48 15.79
C GLY A 47 -4.40 -9.70 16.61
N MET A 48 -3.32 -10.38 16.22
CA MET A 48 -2.85 -11.58 16.90
C MET A 48 -1.63 -11.28 17.78
N GLU A 49 -1.58 -11.97 18.93
CA GLU A 49 -0.43 -11.97 19.82
C GLU A 49 0.41 -13.24 19.61
N TYR A 50 1.72 -13.09 19.67
CA TYR A 50 2.70 -14.16 19.54
C TYR A 50 3.76 -14.07 20.62
N CYS A 51 4.35 -15.21 20.97
CA CYS A 51 5.45 -15.28 21.90
C CYS A 51 6.68 -15.85 21.21
N ILE A 52 7.77 -15.08 21.18
CA ILE A 52 9.09 -15.53 20.75
C ILE A 52 9.85 -15.88 22.02
N ARG A 53 10.18 -17.15 22.19
CA ARG A 53 10.79 -17.66 23.44
C ARG A 53 12.29 -17.85 23.30
N ASP A 54 12.97 -17.85 24.46
CA ASP A 54 14.38 -18.22 24.58
C ASP A 54 15.33 -17.37 23.72
N VAL A 55 14.98 -16.10 23.55
CA VAL A 55 15.65 -15.15 22.67
C VAL A 55 16.93 -14.61 23.33
N SER A 56 18.01 -14.53 22.56
CA SER A 56 19.28 -13.93 23.01
C SER A 56 19.13 -12.43 23.25
N GLU A 57 19.90 -11.85 24.16
CA GLU A 57 19.97 -10.38 24.32
C GLU A 57 20.54 -9.68 23.08
N GLU A 58 21.23 -10.41 22.22
CA GLU A 58 21.75 -9.93 20.94
C GLU A 58 20.70 -9.95 19.82
N PHE A 59 19.49 -10.45 20.09
CA PHE A 59 18.41 -10.47 19.09
C PHE A 59 18.07 -9.07 18.62
N THR A 60 18.28 -8.85 17.34
CA THR A 60 18.23 -7.55 16.70
C THR A 60 16.82 -7.22 16.22
N VAL A 61 16.61 -5.95 15.86
CA VAL A 61 15.37 -5.56 15.19
C VAL A 61 15.26 -6.21 13.81
N GLU A 62 16.37 -6.45 13.12
CA GLU A 62 16.40 -7.24 11.89
C GLU A 62 15.92 -8.68 12.11
N ASP A 63 16.34 -9.33 13.19
CA ASP A 63 15.87 -10.69 13.52
C ASP A 63 14.36 -10.70 13.79
N LEU A 64 13.83 -9.67 14.46
CA LEU A 64 12.39 -9.49 14.63
C LEU A 64 11.68 -9.35 13.27
N TRP A 65 12.22 -8.53 12.37
CA TRP A 65 11.67 -8.34 11.03
C TRP A 65 11.64 -9.63 10.23
N HIS A 66 12.75 -10.39 10.20
CA HIS A 66 12.78 -11.71 9.56
C HIS A 66 11.79 -12.69 10.19
N TRP A 67 11.67 -12.69 11.52
CA TRP A 67 10.71 -13.54 12.21
C TRP A 67 9.27 -13.19 11.81
N ILE A 68 8.91 -11.91 11.77
CA ILE A 68 7.59 -11.45 11.35
C ILE A 68 7.34 -11.83 9.88
N ASP A 69 8.29 -11.55 9.01
CA ASP A 69 8.18 -11.84 7.58
C ASP A 69 7.95 -13.35 7.33
N HIS A 70 8.72 -14.22 7.99
CA HIS A 70 8.50 -15.66 7.97
C HIS A 70 7.17 -16.06 8.64
N LYS A 71 6.73 -15.36 9.69
CA LYS A 71 5.44 -15.64 10.35
C LYS A 71 4.25 -15.32 9.44
N VAL A 72 4.36 -14.27 8.63
CA VAL A 72 3.32 -13.87 7.68
C VAL A 72 3.37 -14.75 6.42
N TYR A 73 4.53 -14.88 5.78
CA TYR A 73 4.64 -15.47 4.43
C TYR A 73 5.40 -16.80 4.36
N GLY A 74 5.96 -17.29 5.47
CA GLY A 74 6.92 -18.40 5.45
C GLY A 74 8.13 -18.07 4.59
N ASP A 75 8.64 -19.06 3.86
CA ASP A 75 9.77 -18.91 2.94
C ASP A 75 9.39 -18.23 1.61
N SER A 76 8.12 -17.86 1.43
CA SER A 76 7.57 -17.34 0.18
C SER A 76 7.49 -15.81 0.16
N MET A 77 8.29 -15.09 0.95
CA MET A 77 8.19 -13.63 0.97
C MET A 77 8.60 -13.05 -0.39
N VAL A 78 7.68 -12.30 -1.01
CA VAL A 78 7.85 -11.74 -2.36
C VAL A 78 8.15 -10.23 -2.34
N PHE A 79 8.03 -9.56 -1.19
CA PHE A 79 8.12 -8.09 -1.11
C PHE A 79 8.39 -7.59 0.33
N SER A 80 8.83 -6.33 0.43
CA SER A 80 9.12 -5.67 1.72
C SER A 80 7.88 -5.00 2.30
N LEU A 81 7.58 -5.32 3.56
CA LEU A 81 6.52 -4.67 4.34
C LEU A 81 7.07 -3.50 5.17
N GLY A 82 6.34 -2.39 5.20
CA GLY A 82 6.60 -1.30 6.13
C GLY A 82 6.25 -1.73 7.55
N LYS A 83 7.27 -1.92 8.40
CA LYS A 83 7.13 -2.42 9.77
C LYS A 83 7.58 -1.34 10.77
N TYR A 84 6.80 -1.17 11.84
CA TYR A 84 6.96 -0.09 12.81
C TYR A 84 6.82 -0.64 14.22
N LEU A 85 7.67 -0.17 15.13
CA LEU A 85 7.40 -0.34 16.56
C LEU A 85 6.39 0.73 17.00
N VAL A 86 5.46 0.36 17.89
CA VAL A 86 4.46 1.29 18.42
C VAL A 86 4.67 1.46 19.92
N PHE A 87 4.87 2.71 20.34
CA PHE A 87 4.95 3.11 21.74
C PHE A 87 4.00 4.30 21.97
N ASP A 88 3.17 4.24 23.00
CA ASP A 88 2.21 5.30 23.34
C ASP A 88 1.36 5.79 22.15
N ASN A 89 0.92 4.85 21.30
CA ASN A 89 0.16 5.10 20.06
C ASN A 89 0.92 5.87 18.96
N VAL A 90 2.24 6.01 19.09
CA VAL A 90 3.11 6.60 18.07
C VAL A 90 3.89 5.49 17.36
N ARG A 91 3.93 5.55 16.03
CA ARG A 91 4.74 4.66 15.19
C ARG A 91 6.16 5.18 15.09
N TYR A 92 7.13 4.28 15.27
CA TYR A 92 8.55 4.56 15.11
C TYR A 92 9.15 3.65 14.04
N ILE A 93 9.89 4.27 13.12
CA ILE A 93 10.79 3.57 12.20
C ILE A 93 12.10 3.33 12.94
N VAL A 94 12.65 2.12 12.80
CA VAL A 94 13.98 1.81 13.28
C VAL A 94 14.94 1.86 12.10
N GLU A 95 15.83 2.86 12.08
CA GLU A 95 16.82 3.01 11.00
C GLU A 95 17.96 2.00 11.13
N ASP A 96 18.56 1.89 12.32
CA ASP A 96 19.62 0.91 12.59
C ASP A 96 19.04 -0.40 13.11
N ILE A 97 18.60 -1.24 12.18
CA ILE A 97 17.98 -2.53 12.50
C ILE A 97 18.97 -3.57 13.05
N LYS A 98 20.28 -3.32 12.98
CA LYS A 98 21.31 -4.25 13.48
C LYS A 98 21.50 -4.16 14.99
N LEU A 99 20.98 -3.11 15.63
CA LEU A 99 21.01 -3.01 17.09
C LEU A 99 20.02 -3.98 17.74
N PRO A 100 20.35 -4.49 18.95
CA PRO A 100 19.45 -5.34 19.72
C PRO A 100 18.07 -4.70 19.93
N LEU A 101 16.99 -5.48 19.82
CA LEU A 101 15.64 -4.99 20.13
C LEU A 101 15.57 -4.40 21.54
N LYS A 102 16.23 -5.06 22.50
CA LYS A 102 16.33 -4.62 23.90
C LYS A 102 16.84 -3.19 24.03
N TYR A 103 17.80 -2.78 23.20
CA TYR A 103 18.36 -1.43 23.23
C TYR A 103 17.28 -0.36 23.00
N TYR A 104 16.36 -0.60 22.06
CA TYR A 104 15.25 0.31 21.79
C TYR A 104 14.18 0.27 22.89
N LEU A 105 13.84 -0.94 23.37
CA LEU A 105 12.87 -1.12 24.45
C LEU A 105 13.31 -0.41 25.73
N ASP A 106 14.58 -0.56 26.12
CA ASP A 106 15.14 0.11 27.31
C ASP A 106 15.07 1.64 27.18
N ARG A 107 15.37 2.20 26.00
CA ARG A 107 15.32 3.65 25.74
C ARG A 107 13.90 4.21 25.78
N MET A 108 12.91 3.40 25.41
CA MET A 108 11.50 3.75 25.53
C MET A 108 10.94 3.48 26.93
N SER A 109 11.77 3.09 27.90
CA SER A 109 11.34 2.68 29.26
C SER A 109 10.28 1.57 29.23
N PHE A 110 10.37 0.66 28.25
CA PHE A 110 9.41 -0.41 28.05
C PHE A 110 9.52 -1.45 29.17
N ASN A 111 8.38 -1.85 29.74
CA ASN A 111 8.33 -2.93 30.72
C ASN A 111 8.42 -4.29 30.01
N PRO A 112 9.40 -5.16 30.31
CA PRO A 112 9.55 -6.47 29.67
C PRO A 112 8.32 -7.39 29.77
N GLU A 113 7.45 -7.19 30.75
CA GLU A 113 6.21 -7.96 30.91
C GLU A 113 5.10 -7.56 29.91
N ASN A 114 5.22 -6.36 29.32
CA ASN A 114 4.28 -5.81 28.36
C ASN A 114 4.46 -6.46 26.98
N VAL A 115 3.43 -6.32 26.15
CA VAL A 115 3.43 -6.76 24.77
C VAL A 115 4.04 -5.68 23.89
N VAL A 116 5.02 -6.04 23.06
CA VAL A 116 5.60 -5.15 22.05
C VAL A 116 4.62 -5.05 20.89
N ASP A 117 4.07 -3.86 20.67
CA ASP A 117 3.16 -3.62 19.55
C ASP A 117 3.97 -3.32 18.28
N VAL A 118 3.70 -4.09 17.24
CA VAL A 118 4.26 -3.90 15.91
C VAL A 118 3.14 -3.66 14.93
N GLN A 119 3.26 -2.55 14.20
CA GLN A 119 2.34 -2.22 13.12
C GLN A 119 2.97 -2.50 11.76
N ILE A 120 2.23 -3.22 10.92
CA ILE A 120 2.52 -3.41 9.50
C ILE A 120 1.65 -2.43 8.72
N LEU A 121 2.25 -1.60 7.89
CA LEU A 121 1.55 -0.65 7.05
C LEU A 121 1.68 -1.05 5.58
N LEU A 122 0.55 -1.23 4.91
CA LEU A 122 0.48 -1.60 3.50
C LEU A 122 -0.30 -0.54 2.71
N SER A 123 0.33 -0.04 1.65
CA SER A 123 -0.32 0.87 0.72
C SER A 123 -1.23 0.09 -0.22
N GLU A 124 -2.46 0.53 -0.37
CA GLU A 124 -3.37 0.16 -1.45
C GLU A 124 -3.51 1.27 -2.48
N ASN A 125 -2.64 2.28 -2.48
CA ASN A 125 -2.53 3.15 -3.64
C ASN A 125 -2.01 2.33 -4.82
N ALA A 126 -2.64 2.45 -5.99
CA ALA A 126 -2.09 1.84 -7.20
C ALA A 126 -0.73 2.40 -7.60
N GLY A 127 -0.37 3.53 -6.96
CA GLY A 127 0.94 4.11 -7.05
C GLY A 127 1.04 5.02 -8.26
N ASP A 128 2.28 5.43 -8.51
CA ASP A 128 2.57 6.34 -9.61
C ASP A 128 2.60 5.56 -10.91
N VAL A 129 1.75 5.97 -11.85
CA VAL A 129 1.82 5.45 -13.20
C VAL A 129 2.96 6.12 -13.96
N PHE A 130 3.08 7.45 -13.85
CA PHE A 130 4.14 8.23 -14.48
C PHE A 130 4.50 9.48 -13.66
N ARG A 131 5.70 9.99 -13.86
CA ARG A 131 6.09 11.36 -13.46
C ARG A 131 6.73 12.05 -14.66
N ASP A 132 6.26 13.25 -14.98
CA ASP A 132 6.80 14.05 -16.09
C ASP A 132 6.56 15.54 -15.87
N ASP A 133 7.57 16.38 -16.12
CA ASP A 133 7.48 17.84 -16.04
C ASP A 133 6.90 18.38 -14.71
N GLY A 134 7.23 17.73 -13.60
CA GLY A 134 6.72 18.05 -12.27
C GLY A 134 5.25 17.67 -12.06
N ILE A 135 4.66 16.87 -12.95
CA ILE A 135 3.32 16.31 -12.85
C ILE A 135 3.44 14.83 -12.50
N ARG A 136 2.84 14.45 -11.38
CA ARG A 136 2.69 13.06 -10.94
C ARG A 136 1.34 12.54 -11.41
N TYR A 137 1.33 11.38 -12.06
CA TYR A 137 0.14 10.67 -12.53
C TYR A 137 0.01 9.40 -11.70
N TYR A 138 -1.14 9.20 -11.05
CA TYR A 138 -1.35 8.08 -10.15
C TYR A 138 -2.80 7.60 -10.22
N MET A 139 -3.05 6.39 -9.73
CA MET A 139 -4.40 5.82 -9.62
C MET A 139 -4.62 5.36 -8.18
N HIS A 140 -5.86 5.42 -7.70
CA HIS A 140 -6.23 4.82 -6.42
C HIS A 140 -6.72 3.39 -6.65
N SER A 141 -6.51 2.49 -5.68
CA SER A 141 -7.29 1.25 -5.70
C SER A 141 -8.73 1.54 -5.22
N ARG A 142 -9.68 0.71 -5.65
CA ARG A 142 -11.10 0.79 -5.27
C ARG A 142 -11.82 2.08 -5.68
N GLU A 143 -11.78 2.43 -6.96
CA GLU A 143 -12.70 3.46 -7.49
C GLU A 143 -14.17 3.01 -7.58
N ARG A 144 -14.43 1.74 -7.26
CA ARG A 144 -15.77 1.14 -7.28
C ARG A 144 -16.67 1.83 -6.26
N GLY A 145 -17.71 2.51 -6.76
CA GLY A 145 -18.77 3.14 -5.97
C GLY A 145 -18.81 4.66 -6.04
N LYS A 146 -17.79 5.34 -6.57
CA LYS A 146 -17.79 6.80 -6.77
C LYS A 146 -17.62 7.24 -8.22
N HIS A 147 -16.87 6.49 -9.04
CA HIS A 147 -16.62 6.86 -10.44
C HIS A 147 -16.64 5.62 -11.33
N ASN A 148 -17.51 5.63 -12.36
CA ASN A 148 -17.69 4.51 -13.29
C ASN A 148 -16.80 4.62 -14.55
N GLU A 149 -15.94 5.63 -14.61
CA GLU A 149 -15.14 5.95 -15.79
C GLU A 149 -13.64 5.78 -15.51
N PRO A 150 -12.88 5.04 -16.35
CA PRO A 150 -11.44 4.91 -16.21
C PRO A 150 -10.75 6.28 -16.23
N HIS A 151 -10.01 6.59 -15.16
CA HIS A 151 -9.35 7.88 -15.04
C HIS A 151 -7.99 7.80 -14.33
N VAL A 152 -7.24 8.89 -14.42
CA VAL A 152 -5.95 9.07 -13.76
C VAL A 152 -6.00 10.33 -12.91
N HIS A 153 -5.45 10.24 -11.71
CA HIS A 153 -5.25 11.38 -10.83
C HIS A 153 -3.93 12.07 -11.17
N VAL A 154 -3.92 13.39 -11.04
CA VAL A 154 -2.73 14.20 -11.26
C VAL A 154 -2.45 15.09 -10.06
N ASP A 155 -1.17 15.19 -9.70
CA ASP A 155 -0.62 16.17 -8.77
C ASP A 155 0.41 17.00 -9.54
N VAL A 156 0.10 18.28 -9.73
CA VAL A 156 0.94 19.23 -10.46
C VAL A 156 1.79 20.01 -9.45
N ARG A 157 3.04 19.57 -9.26
CA ARG A 157 4.04 20.24 -8.41
C ARG A 157 3.56 20.51 -6.98
N HIS A 158 2.64 19.71 -6.45
CA HIS A 158 1.97 19.90 -5.15
C HIS A 158 1.17 21.21 -5.04
N GLU A 159 0.89 21.88 -6.16
CA GLU A 159 0.10 23.12 -6.22
C GLU A 159 -1.37 22.85 -6.58
N TYR A 160 -1.63 21.88 -7.46
CA TYR A 160 -2.96 21.58 -7.98
C TYR A 160 -3.17 20.08 -8.11
N PHE A 161 -4.39 19.65 -7.83
CA PHE A 161 -4.81 18.26 -7.94
C PHE A 161 -5.99 18.15 -8.90
N GLY A 162 -6.18 17.00 -9.52
CA GLY A 162 -7.40 16.71 -10.26
C GLY A 162 -7.40 15.34 -10.90
N SER A 163 -8.51 14.99 -11.54
CA SER A 163 -8.68 13.70 -12.22
C SER A 163 -9.04 13.91 -13.67
N PHE A 164 -8.53 13.04 -14.55
CA PHE A 164 -8.74 13.11 -15.99
C PHE A 164 -9.14 11.75 -16.54
N SER A 165 -10.14 11.72 -17.41
CA SER A 165 -10.55 10.50 -18.11
C SER A 165 -9.41 9.97 -18.97
N ILE A 166 -9.12 8.68 -18.86
CA ILE A 166 -8.16 8.00 -19.75
C ILE A 166 -8.75 7.88 -21.16
N LEU A 167 -10.09 7.84 -21.28
CA LEU A 167 -10.80 7.59 -22.54
C LEU A 167 -10.75 8.78 -23.50
N ASP A 168 -10.89 10.00 -22.98
CA ASP A 168 -11.00 11.22 -23.80
C ASP A 168 -10.08 12.36 -23.32
N GLY A 169 -9.41 12.21 -22.17
CA GLY A 169 -8.56 13.25 -21.58
C GLY A 169 -9.34 14.42 -20.99
N ARG A 170 -10.66 14.32 -20.83
CA ARG A 170 -11.44 15.38 -20.17
C ARG A 170 -11.10 15.42 -18.70
N LYS A 171 -11.09 16.62 -18.13
CA LYS A 171 -11.00 16.83 -16.70
C LYS A 171 -12.32 16.45 -16.03
N LEU A 172 -12.24 15.68 -14.95
CA LEU A 172 -13.38 15.12 -14.23
C LEU A 172 -13.68 15.84 -12.92
N THR A 173 -12.70 16.56 -12.36
CA THR A 173 -12.89 17.38 -11.16
C THR A 173 -13.10 18.85 -11.52
N ASP A 174 -13.65 19.64 -10.62
CA ASP A 174 -13.82 21.09 -10.80
C ASP A 174 -12.59 21.91 -10.37
N ASP A 175 -11.56 21.26 -9.80
CA ASP A 175 -10.39 21.91 -9.21
C ASP A 175 -9.60 22.79 -10.19
N TYR A 176 -9.07 23.91 -9.74
CA TYR A 176 -8.32 24.77 -10.64
C TYR A 176 -6.99 24.14 -11.06
N ILE A 177 -6.77 23.99 -12.37
CA ILE A 177 -5.48 23.60 -12.98
C ILE A 177 -5.17 24.58 -14.11
N LYS A 178 -3.92 25.06 -14.19
CA LYS A 178 -3.47 25.99 -15.24
C LYS A 178 -3.67 25.35 -16.63
N ALA A 179 -4.21 26.12 -17.58
CA ALA A 179 -4.51 25.65 -18.94
C ALA A 179 -3.31 25.02 -19.67
N LYS A 180 -2.10 25.51 -19.40
CA LYS A 180 -0.85 24.94 -19.96
C LYS A 180 -0.59 23.51 -19.49
N ASP A 181 -0.88 23.23 -18.22
CA ASP A 181 -0.62 21.93 -17.60
C ASP A 181 -1.74 20.95 -18.01
N ILE A 182 -2.99 21.41 -18.13
CA ILE A 182 -4.10 20.63 -18.72
C ILE A 182 -3.72 20.10 -20.11
N LYS A 183 -3.19 20.94 -20.99
CA LYS A 183 -2.76 20.52 -22.34
C LYS A 183 -1.67 19.44 -22.29
N LYS A 184 -0.74 19.54 -21.34
CA LYS A 184 0.33 18.54 -21.16
C LYS A 184 -0.22 17.22 -20.65
N ILE A 185 -1.10 17.26 -19.66
CA ILE A 185 -1.80 16.09 -19.11
C ILE A 185 -2.60 15.38 -20.20
N GLN A 186 -3.40 16.12 -20.96
CA GLN A 186 -4.19 15.57 -22.07
C GLN A 186 -3.33 14.89 -23.12
N LYS A 187 -2.23 15.54 -23.51
CA LYS A 187 -1.26 14.94 -24.44
C LYS A 187 -0.65 13.67 -23.86
N LYS A 188 -0.19 13.70 -22.60
CA LYS A 188 0.43 12.55 -21.94
C LYS A 188 -0.54 11.36 -21.85
N ILE A 189 -1.81 11.61 -21.53
CA ILE A 189 -2.87 10.59 -21.51
C ILE A 189 -3.09 10.02 -22.90
N ALA A 190 -3.18 10.86 -23.94
CA ALA A 190 -3.36 10.40 -25.31
C ALA A 190 -2.18 9.52 -25.78
N ASP A 191 -0.95 9.95 -25.50
CA ASP A 191 0.28 9.25 -25.88
C ASP A 191 0.44 7.90 -25.13
N ASN A 192 -0.16 7.76 -23.93
CA ASN A 192 -0.01 6.58 -23.06
C ASN A 192 -1.33 5.87 -22.78
N ARG A 193 -2.36 6.04 -23.63
CA ARG A 193 -3.70 5.54 -23.37
C ARG A 193 -3.75 4.02 -23.17
N GLY A 194 -3.05 3.26 -24.01
CA GLY A 194 -2.99 1.79 -23.91
C GLY A 194 -2.44 1.33 -22.56
N PRO A 195 -1.20 1.72 -22.20
CA PRO A 195 -0.61 1.42 -20.90
C PRO A 195 -1.44 1.90 -19.71
N LEU A 196 -2.09 3.07 -19.80
CA LEU A 196 -2.98 3.57 -18.73
C LEU A 196 -4.20 2.68 -18.54
N ILE A 197 -4.83 2.20 -19.62
CA ILE A 197 -5.99 1.29 -19.52
C ILE A 197 -5.55 -0.07 -18.98
N GLU A 198 -4.41 -0.60 -19.43
CA GLU A 198 -3.87 -1.84 -18.92
C GLU A 198 -3.57 -1.73 -17.41
N PHE A 199 -2.88 -0.67 -17.01
CA PHE A 199 -2.59 -0.39 -15.61
C PHE A 199 -3.87 -0.26 -14.80
N TRP A 200 -4.83 0.52 -15.29
CA TRP A 200 -6.17 0.67 -14.72
C TRP A 200 -6.86 -0.68 -14.50
N ASN A 201 -6.89 -1.55 -15.51
CA ASN A 201 -7.53 -2.85 -15.43
C ASN A 201 -6.81 -3.84 -14.48
N LEU A 202 -5.49 -3.76 -14.40
CA LEU A 202 -4.67 -4.65 -13.56
C LEU A 202 -4.65 -4.22 -12.09
N HIS A 203 -4.72 -2.91 -11.83
CA HIS A 203 -4.39 -2.33 -10.53
C HIS A 203 -5.55 -1.59 -9.85
N THR A 204 -6.71 -1.46 -10.51
CA THR A 204 -7.94 -0.91 -9.93
C THR A 204 -9.08 -1.92 -10.04
N ASP A 205 -10.12 -1.77 -9.22
CA ASP A 205 -11.34 -2.59 -9.31
C ASP A 205 -12.21 -2.26 -10.56
N GLY A 206 -11.63 -1.57 -11.55
CA GLY A 206 -12.31 -1.04 -12.73
C GLY A 206 -12.89 -2.13 -13.64
N LEU A 207 -13.90 -1.74 -14.43
CA LEU A 207 -14.58 -2.60 -15.42
C LEU A 207 -13.57 -3.46 -16.17
N THR A 208 -13.76 -4.79 -16.18
CA THR A 208 -13.03 -5.70 -17.06
C THR A 208 -13.35 -5.33 -18.50
N VAL A 209 -12.62 -4.36 -19.07
CA VAL A 209 -12.78 -3.94 -20.46
C VAL A 209 -12.09 -4.98 -21.32
N ASP A 210 -12.87 -5.73 -22.11
CA ASP A 210 -12.32 -6.60 -23.16
C ASP A 210 -11.59 -5.72 -24.19
N LEU A 211 -10.25 -5.73 -24.10
CA LEU A 211 -9.38 -4.95 -24.96
C LEU A 211 -9.51 -5.36 -26.43
N ASN A 212 -9.87 -6.62 -26.71
CA ASN A 212 -10.04 -7.10 -28.09
C ASN A 212 -11.30 -6.53 -28.73
N GLN A 213 -12.36 -6.37 -27.93
CA GLN A 213 -13.60 -5.75 -28.39
C GLN A 213 -13.44 -4.23 -28.59
N LYS A 214 -12.65 -3.57 -27.73
CA LYS A 214 -12.39 -2.12 -27.82
C LYS A 214 -11.45 -1.74 -28.97
N TRP A 215 -10.54 -2.62 -29.36
CA TRP A 215 -9.63 -2.40 -30.48
C TRP A 215 -10.13 -2.97 -31.82
N GLU A 216 -11.38 -3.41 -31.88
CA GLU A 216 -12.00 -4.02 -33.08
C GLU A 216 -11.19 -5.20 -33.64
N LEU A 217 -10.41 -5.89 -32.79
CA LEU A 217 -9.55 -7.02 -33.20
C LEU A 217 -10.34 -8.33 -33.39
N ILE A 218 -11.63 -8.32 -33.03
CA ILE A 218 -12.57 -9.40 -33.29
C ILE A 218 -13.58 -8.89 -34.32
N HIS A 219 -13.56 -9.48 -35.51
CA HIS A 219 -14.59 -9.31 -36.53
C HIS A 219 -15.52 -10.53 -36.50
N TYR A 220 -16.83 -10.32 -36.38
CA TYR A 220 -17.85 -11.37 -36.52
C TYR A 220 -18.15 -11.67 -37.99
#